data_AF-A0A9E5VPH1-F1
#
_entry.id   AF-A0A9E5VPH1-F1
#
_cell.length_a   1.000
_cell.length_b   1.000
_cell.length_c   1.000
_cell.angle_alpha   90.00
_cell.angle_beta   90.00
_cell.angle_gamma   90.00
#
_symmetry.space_group_name_H-M   'P 1'
#
loop_
_entity.id
_entity.type
_entity.pdbx_description
1 polymer ?
#
loop_
_entity_poly.entity_id
_entity_poly.type
_entity_poly.pdbx_seq_one_letter_code
_entity_poly.pdbx_strand_id
1 'polypeptide(L)'
;MPPKLTLVLRFLWYLFSRILIWAVAAALVVLSFFAAMDYMNVQILVKDGLQLRAKVIIQGDDPTALSKVFSRNFLEQDALLSSNVYRSYSIKNIDYSAKVDFQLIMPWHNAVELNVTEEIKRIDGTLAGGAEKSSTPSETPPPWQNAVYRVRLVRYEDNWRIVSMTQVEALPSPTPSPTPKPTPTTTPRATIVPSPELDSAEDMDVIED
;
A
#
# COMPACT_ATOMS: atom_id res chain seq x y z
N MET A 1 38.96 -54.78 39.21
CA MET A 1 39.88 -54.03 38.33
C MET A 1 39.27 -52.66 38.11
N PRO A 2 39.91 -51.54 38.50
CA PRO A 2 39.35 -50.23 38.23
C PRO A 2 39.26 -50.03 36.70
N PRO A 3 38.17 -49.44 36.19
CA PRO A 3 38.11 -49.09 34.78
C PRO A 3 39.31 -48.21 34.44
N LYS A 4 40.01 -48.53 33.34
CA LYS A 4 41.17 -47.75 32.91
C LYS A 4 40.70 -46.30 32.71
N LEU A 5 41.24 -45.37 33.51
CA LEU A 5 40.86 -43.95 33.57
C LEU A 5 40.73 -43.29 32.17
N THR A 6 41.56 -43.71 31.23
CA THR A 6 41.56 -43.28 29.83
C THR A 6 40.28 -43.62 29.06
N LEU A 7 39.62 -44.74 29.38
CA LEU A 7 38.35 -45.14 28.76
C LEU A 7 37.19 -44.26 29.24
N VAL A 8 37.15 -43.97 30.55
CA VAL A 8 36.15 -43.08 31.17
C VAL A 8 36.29 -41.66 30.62
N LEU A 9 37.53 -41.16 30.48
CA LEU A 9 37.79 -39.83 29.95
C LEU A 9 37.40 -39.69 28.48
N ARG A 10 37.65 -40.72 27.65
CA ARG A 10 37.21 -40.75 26.24
C ARG A 10 35.68 -40.79 26.11
N PHE A 11 35.01 -41.55 26.98
CA PHE A 11 33.55 -41.59 27.02
C PHE A 11 32.95 -40.23 27.43
N LEU A 12 33.48 -39.61 28.49
CA LEU A 12 33.07 -38.27 28.94
C LEU A 12 33.27 -37.21 27.84
N TRP A 13 34.40 -37.25 27.14
CA TRP A 13 34.66 -36.35 26.02
C TRP A 13 33.65 -36.54 24.87
N TYR A 14 33.34 -37.78 24.51
CA TYR A 14 32.34 -38.09 23.50
C TYR A 14 30.95 -37.58 23.91
N LEU A 15 30.55 -37.83 25.16
CA LEU A 15 29.26 -37.41 25.69
C LEU A 15 29.15 -35.87 25.72
N PHE A 16 30.17 -35.18 26.21
CA PHE A 16 30.20 -33.72 26.24
C PHE A 16 30.15 -33.12 24.84
N SER A 17 30.93 -33.65 23.89
CA SER A 17 30.92 -33.22 22.49
C SER A 17 29.52 -33.36 21.87
N ARG A 18 28.83 -34.47 22.14
CA ARG A 18 27.47 -34.69 21.62
C ARG A 18 26.45 -33.73 22.23
N ILE A 19 26.52 -33.51 23.55
CA ILE A 19 25.66 -32.53 24.25
C ILE A 19 25.92 -31.13 23.70
N LEU A 20 27.18 -30.76 23.48
CA LEU A 20 27.55 -29.45 22.91
C LEU A 20 26.94 -29.25 21.52
N ILE A 21 27.00 -30.27 20.66
CA ILE A 21 26.38 -30.21 19.32
C ILE A 21 24.86 -29.96 19.43
N TRP A 22 24.17 -30.70 20.31
CA TRP A 22 22.74 -30.49 20.53
C TRP A 22 22.42 -29.13 21.13
N ALA A 23 23.25 -28.64 22.06
CA ALA A 23 23.11 -27.32 22.65
C ALA A 23 23.28 -26.20 21.60
N VAL A 24 24.28 -26.30 20.73
CA VAL A 24 24.49 -25.37 19.62
C VAL A 24 23.32 -25.43 18.63
N ALA A 25 22.84 -26.62 18.29
CA ALA A 25 21.68 -26.78 17.42
C ALA A 25 20.42 -26.12 18.02
N ALA A 26 20.16 -26.34 19.32
CA ALA A 26 19.06 -25.69 20.04
C ALA A 26 19.21 -24.16 20.06
N ALA A 27 20.42 -23.65 20.31
CA ALA A 27 20.70 -22.21 20.28
C ALA A 27 20.43 -21.59 18.90
N LEU A 28 20.79 -22.27 17.80
CA LEU A 28 20.50 -21.81 16.45
C LEU A 28 19.00 -21.78 16.14
N VAL A 29 18.23 -22.76 16.61
CA VAL A 29 16.76 -22.76 16.49
C VAL A 29 16.16 -21.56 17.21
N VAL A 30 16.58 -21.31 18.45
CA VAL A 30 16.11 -20.16 19.24
C VAL A 30 16.48 -18.83 18.57
N LEU A 31 17.71 -18.71 18.05
CA LEU A 31 18.16 -17.51 17.35
C LEU A 31 17.32 -17.24 16.08
N SER A 32 17.05 -18.30 15.32
CA SER A 32 16.24 -18.22 14.11
C SER A 32 14.80 -17.82 14.41
N PHE A 33 14.23 -18.34 15.50
CA PHE A 33 12.90 -17.97 15.96
C PHE A 33 12.81 -16.48 16.31
N PHE A 34 13.77 -15.95 17.07
CA PHE A 34 13.79 -14.51 17.40
C PHE A 34 13.98 -13.64 16.15
N ALA A 35 14.87 -14.02 15.24
CA ALA A 35 15.06 -13.31 13.98
C ALA A 35 13.76 -13.29 13.15
N ALA A 36 13.03 -14.41 13.09
CA ALA A 36 11.74 -14.48 12.40
C ALA A 36 10.65 -13.61 13.05
N MET A 37 10.61 -13.57 14.38
CA MET A 37 9.69 -12.71 15.13
C MET A 37 9.94 -11.23 14.83
N ASP A 38 11.20 -10.78 14.92
CA ASP A 38 11.56 -9.39 14.62
C ASP A 38 11.29 -9.02 13.16
N TYR A 39 11.59 -9.94 12.24
CA TYR A 39 11.26 -9.76 10.83
C TYR A 39 9.76 -9.55 10.60
N MET A 40 8.90 -10.40 11.19
CA MET A 40 7.44 -10.28 11.04
C MET A 40 6.91 -8.97 11.64
N ASN A 41 7.37 -8.62 12.84
CA ASN A 41 6.94 -7.41 13.52
C ASN A 41 7.27 -6.16 12.71
N VAL A 42 8.50 -6.07 12.18
CA VAL A 42 8.91 -4.94 11.33
C VAL A 42 8.13 -4.90 10.02
N GLN A 43 7.93 -6.04 9.36
CA GLN A 43 7.19 -6.13 8.11
C GLN A 43 5.74 -5.64 8.23
N ILE A 44 5.03 -6.09 9.27
CA ILE A 44 3.64 -5.68 9.53
C ILE A 44 3.60 -4.19 9.88
N LEU A 45 4.47 -3.75 10.80
CA LEU A 45 4.53 -2.37 11.25
C LEU A 45 4.72 -1.38 10.09
N VAL A 46 5.62 -1.70 9.16
CA VAL A 46 5.88 -0.85 7.98
C VAL A 46 4.70 -0.84 7.03
N LYS A 47 4.15 -2.01 6.68
CA LYS A 47 3.02 -2.10 5.73
C LYS A 47 1.78 -1.39 6.26
N ASP A 48 1.40 -1.71 7.49
CA ASP A 48 0.21 -1.13 8.12
C ASP A 48 0.42 0.34 8.46
N GLY A 49 1.62 0.71 8.91
CA GLY A 49 2.00 2.08 9.20
C GLY A 49 1.90 2.99 7.98
N LEU A 50 2.50 2.59 6.86
CA LEU A 50 2.46 3.38 5.64
C LEU A 50 1.05 3.41 5.03
N GLN A 51 0.29 2.32 5.11
CA GLN A 51 -1.12 2.33 4.71
C GLN A 51 -1.94 3.32 5.55
N LEU A 52 -1.75 3.32 6.87
CA LEU A 52 -2.42 4.24 7.77
C LEU A 52 -2.04 5.70 7.46
N ARG A 53 -0.75 5.96 7.23
CA ARG A 53 -0.26 7.27 6.80
C ARG A 53 -0.95 7.72 5.50
N ALA A 54 -1.03 6.86 4.49
CA ALA A 54 -1.72 7.17 3.24
C ALA A 54 -3.21 7.46 3.47
N LYS A 55 -3.90 6.71 4.32
CA LYS A 55 -5.30 6.97 4.67
C LYS A 55 -5.49 8.33 5.35
N VAL A 56 -4.62 8.71 6.28
CA VAL A 56 -4.71 10.02 6.94
C VAL A 56 -4.43 11.17 5.95
N ILE A 57 -3.45 11.02 5.06
CA ILE A 57 -3.13 12.04 4.05
C ILE A 57 -4.25 12.19 3.02
N ILE A 58 -4.81 11.07 2.56
CA ILE A 58 -5.73 11.03 1.44
C ILE A 58 -7.19 11.13 1.91
N GLN A 59 -7.62 10.26 2.82
CA GLN A 59 -9.01 10.17 3.28
C GLN A 59 -9.31 11.10 4.47
N GLY A 60 -8.29 11.58 5.18
CA GLY A 60 -8.48 12.43 6.36
C GLY A 60 -8.88 11.65 7.63
N ASP A 61 -8.49 10.37 7.72
CA ASP A 61 -8.67 9.54 8.91
C ASP A 61 -7.97 10.12 10.16
N ASP A 62 -8.30 9.58 11.34
CA ASP A 62 -7.75 10.03 12.63
C ASP A 62 -6.20 9.88 12.71
N PRO A 63 -5.45 10.98 12.92
CA PRO A 63 -3.99 10.94 13.03
C PRO A 63 -3.49 10.30 14.32
N THR A 64 -4.34 10.09 15.33
CA THR A 64 -3.94 9.53 16.64
C THR A 64 -3.35 8.13 16.50
N ALA A 65 -3.80 7.35 15.51
CA ALA A 65 -3.25 6.01 15.28
C ALA A 65 -1.80 6.05 14.77
N LEU A 66 -1.36 7.12 14.11
CA LEU A 66 0.02 7.24 13.59
C LEU A 66 1.05 7.31 14.71
N SER A 67 0.73 7.93 15.85
CA SER A 67 1.69 8.05 16.97
C SER A 67 2.04 6.72 17.63
N LYS A 68 1.31 5.65 17.32
CA LYS A 68 1.64 4.27 17.75
C LYS A 68 2.73 3.65 16.89
N VAL A 69 2.79 4.00 15.61
CA VAL A 69 3.66 3.37 14.61
C VAL A 69 4.87 4.24 14.27
N PHE A 70 4.66 5.55 14.21
CA PHE A 70 5.67 6.53 13.86
C PHE A 70 6.20 7.25 15.10
N SER A 71 7.46 7.68 15.03
CA SER A 71 8.04 8.57 16.01
C SER A 71 7.42 9.98 15.88
N ARG A 72 7.37 10.71 17.00
CA ARG A 72 6.87 12.09 17.01
C ARG A 72 7.64 13.00 16.05
N ASN A 73 8.97 12.88 16.03
CA ASN A 73 9.83 13.67 15.15
C ASN A 73 9.52 13.43 13.67
N PHE A 74 9.20 12.20 13.29
CA PHE A 74 8.77 11.88 11.93
C PHE A 74 7.47 12.60 11.56
N LEU A 75 6.47 12.53 12.45
CA LEU A 75 5.15 13.13 12.20
C LEU A 75 5.20 14.65 12.09
N GLU A 76 6.11 15.31 12.82
CA GLU A 76 6.29 16.76 12.77
C GLU A 76 7.02 17.22 11.50
N GLN A 77 7.82 16.36 10.88
CA GLN A 77 8.63 16.70 9.69
C GLN A 77 7.99 16.26 8.36
N ASP A 78 6.94 15.44 8.41
CA ASP A 78 6.32 14.90 7.21
C ASP A 78 5.49 15.96 6.46
N ALA A 79 6.08 16.49 5.38
CA ALA A 79 5.45 17.50 4.55
C ALA A 79 4.09 17.05 3.98
N LEU A 80 3.91 15.76 3.67
CA LEU A 80 2.64 15.27 3.11
C LEU A 80 1.51 15.22 4.14
N LEU A 81 1.81 14.98 5.43
CA LEU A 81 0.79 15.05 6.48
C LEU A 81 0.27 16.48 6.70
N SER A 82 1.12 17.48 6.50
CA SER A 82 0.75 18.90 6.59
C SER A 82 0.07 19.46 5.32
N SER A 83 0.09 18.69 4.23
CA SER A 83 -0.40 19.12 2.93
C SER A 83 -1.92 19.29 2.88
N ASN A 84 -2.41 20.18 2.02
CA ASN A 84 -3.83 20.40 1.76
C ASN A 84 -4.31 19.76 0.44
N VAL A 85 -3.45 19.03 -0.27
CA VAL A 85 -3.69 18.50 -1.63
C VAL A 85 -4.98 17.69 -1.75
N TYR A 86 -5.34 16.90 -0.73
CA TYR A 86 -6.51 16.02 -0.76
C TYR A 86 -7.72 16.55 0.04
N ARG A 87 -7.58 17.66 0.78
CA ARG A 87 -8.63 18.13 1.71
C ARG A 87 -9.94 18.55 1.05
N SER A 88 -9.90 18.92 -0.23
CA SER A 88 -11.07 19.30 -1.03
C SER A 88 -11.78 18.11 -1.68
N TYR A 89 -11.30 16.88 -1.47
CA TYR A 89 -11.84 15.68 -2.08
C TYR A 89 -12.47 14.76 -1.03
N SER A 90 -13.66 14.24 -1.32
CA SER A 90 -14.28 13.17 -0.56
C SER A 90 -13.88 11.83 -1.18
N ILE A 91 -12.93 11.14 -0.56
CA ILE A 91 -12.33 9.91 -1.11
C ILE A 91 -13.02 8.70 -0.49
N LYS A 92 -13.54 7.81 -1.33
CA LYS A 92 -14.30 6.62 -0.91
C LYS A 92 -13.43 5.39 -0.80
N ASN A 93 -12.49 5.21 -1.72
CA ASN A 93 -11.64 4.03 -1.76
C ASN A 93 -10.24 4.36 -2.29
N ILE A 94 -9.24 3.64 -1.79
CA ILE A 94 -7.86 3.70 -2.27
C ILE A 94 -7.33 2.27 -2.44
N ASP A 95 -6.72 1.99 -3.58
CA ASP A 95 -6.05 0.72 -3.84
C ASP A 95 -4.57 0.86 -3.44
N TYR A 96 -4.30 0.59 -2.16
CA TYR A 96 -2.99 0.72 -1.54
C TYR A 96 -2.18 -0.58 -1.59
N SER A 97 -0.89 -0.50 -1.87
CA SER A 97 0.05 -1.62 -1.84
C SER A 97 1.42 -1.18 -1.34
N ALA A 98 1.89 -1.81 -0.26
CA ALA A 98 3.26 -1.68 0.23
C ALA A 98 4.00 -3.02 0.15
N LYS A 99 5.15 -3.02 -0.52
CA LYS A 99 6.06 -4.17 -0.60
C LYS A 99 7.35 -3.82 0.11
N VAL A 100 7.73 -4.65 1.06
CA VAL A 100 8.94 -4.46 1.85
C VAL A 100 9.95 -5.51 1.41
N ASP A 101 11.16 -5.06 1.09
CA ASP A 101 12.22 -5.95 0.67
C ASP A 101 12.69 -6.85 1.83
N PHE A 102 13.26 -8.00 1.48
CA PHE A 102 13.84 -8.88 2.48
C PHE A 102 15.07 -8.21 3.10
N GLN A 103 15.05 -8.07 4.41
CA GLN A 103 16.18 -7.60 5.20
C GLN A 103 16.39 -8.57 6.35
N LEU A 104 17.61 -9.09 6.49
CA LEU A 104 17.96 -9.92 7.63
C LEU A 104 18.09 -9.04 8.88
N ILE A 105 17.25 -9.32 9.88
CA ILE A 105 17.25 -8.63 11.18
C ILE A 105 17.78 -9.60 12.22
N MET A 106 18.92 -9.26 12.80
CA MET A 106 19.49 -10.05 13.88
C MET A 106 18.88 -9.63 15.22
N PRO A 107 18.72 -10.55 16.18
CA PRO A 107 18.02 -10.25 17.44
C PRO A 107 18.76 -9.24 18.34
N TRP A 108 20.02 -8.93 18.05
CA TRP A 108 20.79 -7.90 18.75
C TRP A 108 20.73 -6.51 18.06
N HIS A 109 20.02 -6.38 16.94
CA HIS A 109 19.85 -5.08 16.28
C HIS A 109 18.71 -4.28 16.94
N ASN A 110 19.01 -3.03 17.29
CA ASN A 110 18.02 -2.07 17.81
C ASN A 110 17.56 -1.06 16.75
N ALA A 111 18.17 -1.10 15.56
CA ALA A 111 17.80 -0.27 14.43
C ALA A 111 17.94 -1.07 13.14
N VAL A 112 17.02 -0.84 12.19
CA VAL A 112 17.04 -1.46 10.88
C VAL A 112 16.66 -0.44 9.82
N GLU A 113 17.32 -0.52 8.67
CA GLU A 113 16.95 0.21 7.46
C GLU A 113 16.52 -0.81 6.42
N LEU A 114 15.38 -0.54 5.77
CA LEU A 114 14.83 -1.40 4.74
C LEU A 114 14.24 -0.56 3.61
N ASN A 115 14.20 -1.14 2.41
CA ASN A 115 13.57 -0.52 1.26
C ASN A 115 12.11 -0.97 1.18
N VAL A 116 11.23 -0.02 0.92
CA VAL A 116 9.79 -0.22 0.78
C VAL A 116 9.33 0.41 -0.50
N THR A 117 8.70 -0.38 -1.35
CA THR A 117 7.99 0.11 -2.53
C THR A 117 6.56 0.43 -2.13
N GLU A 118 6.22 1.72 -2.11
CA GLU A 118 4.88 2.22 -1.86
C GLU A 118 4.20 2.58 -3.17
N GLU A 119 3.05 1.96 -3.42
CA GLU A 119 2.24 2.14 -4.61
C GLU A 119 0.77 2.35 -4.24
N ILE A 120 0.16 3.39 -4.81
CA ILE A 120 -1.30 3.56 -4.82
C ILE A 120 -1.71 3.53 -6.28
N LYS A 121 -2.50 2.52 -6.66
CA LYS A 121 -2.88 2.30 -8.06
C LYS A 121 -4.10 3.10 -8.47
N ARG A 122 -4.99 3.36 -7.51
CA ARG A 122 -6.28 4.00 -7.76
C ARG A 122 -6.74 4.77 -6.53
N ILE A 123 -7.30 5.95 -6.78
CA ILE A 123 -7.95 6.80 -5.78
C ILE A 123 -9.34 7.12 -6.33
N ASP A 124 -10.38 6.61 -5.70
CA ASP A 124 -11.76 6.91 -6.05
C ASP A 124 -12.30 8.01 -5.14
N GLY A 125 -12.51 9.20 -5.70
CA GLY A 125 -13.04 10.33 -4.97
C GLY A 125 -13.69 11.36 -5.87
N THR A 126 -14.50 12.23 -5.26
CA THR A 126 -15.15 13.36 -5.93
C THR A 126 -14.82 14.64 -5.18
N LEU A 127 -14.95 15.79 -5.84
CA LEU A 127 -14.86 17.08 -5.15
C LEU A 127 -15.89 17.15 -4.02
N ALA A 128 -15.45 17.55 -2.82
CA ALA A 128 -16.32 17.76 -1.68
C ALA A 128 -17.19 19.00 -1.95
N GLY A 129 -18.51 18.86 -1.76
CA GLY A 129 -19.45 19.97 -1.93
C GLY A 129 -19.15 21.07 -0.92
N GLY A 130 -18.58 22.19 -1.39
CA GLY A 130 -18.16 23.31 -0.54
C GLY A 130 -16.72 23.78 -0.78
N ALA A 131 -15.92 23.10 -1.61
CA ALA A 131 -14.63 23.62 -2.04
C ALA A 131 -14.84 24.91 -2.85
N GLU A 132 -14.53 26.06 -2.25
CA GLU A 132 -14.50 27.34 -2.96
C GLU A 132 -13.60 27.20 -4.19
N LYS A 133 -14.13 27.63 -5.33
CA LYS A 133 -13.50 27.60 -6.64
C LYS A 133 -12.32 28.58 -6.70
N SER A 134 -11.27 28.37 -5.91
CA SER A 134 -9.99 29.01 -6.20
C SER A 134 -9.32 28.20 -7.30
N SER A 135 -9.44 28.69 -8.53
CA SER A 135 -8.61 28.32 -9.69
C SER A 135 -8.67 26.84 -10.07
N THR A 136 -9.85 26.41 -10.52
CA THR A 136 -10.14 25.12 -11.21
C THR A 136 -9.51 23.87 -10.58
N PRO A 137 -9.95 23.43 -9.38
CA PRO A 137 -9.63 22.09 -8.92
C PRO A 137 -10.18 21.06 -9.91
N SER A 138 -9.33 20.12 -10.33
CA SER A 138 -9.72 18.98 -11.15
C SER A 138 -10.86 18.21 -10.48
N GLU A 139 -11.85 17.77 -11.26
CA GLU A 139 -12.98 16.95 -10.79
C GLU A 139 -12.51 15.65 -10.11
N THR A 140 -11.34 15.17 -10.54
CA THR A 140 -10.67 13.97 -10.03
C THR A 140 -9.50 14.35 -9.11
N PRO A 141 -9.30 13.64 -7.98
CA PRO A 141 -8.16 13.86 -7.08
C PRO A 141 -6.81 13.62 -7.79
N PRO A 142 -5.75 14.34 -7.37
CA PRO A 142 -4.41 14.18 -7.96
C PRO A 142 -3.84 12.78 -7.67
N PRO A 143 -3.08 12.19 -8.62
CA PRO A 143 -2.49 10.88 -8.44
C PRO A 143 -1.44 10.88 -7.32
N TRP A 144 -1.31 9.76 -6.62
CA TRP A 144 -0.24 9.57 -5.65
C TRP A 144 1.12 9.46 -6.34
N GLN A 145 2.15 10.02 -5.71
CA GLN A 145 3.52 9.84 -6.17
C GLN A 145 4.05 8.51 -5.63
N ASN A 146 3.97 7.46 -6.46
CA ASN A 146 4.57 6.16 -6.13
C ASN A 146 6.09 6.31 -6.01
N ALA A 147 6.68 5.59 -5.06
CA ALA A 147 8.11 5.70 -4.80
C ALA A 147 8.65 4.48 -4.04
N VAL A 148 9.95 4.28 -4.17
CA VAL A 148 10.73 3.42 -3.27
C VAL A 148 11.29 4.29 -2.17
N TYR A 149 10.96 3.96 -0.93
CA TYR A 149 11.41 4.62 0.27
C TYR A 149 12.42 3.76 1.03
N ARG A 150 13.45 4.40 1.58
CA ARG A 150 14.27 3.82 2.63
C ARG A 150 13.67 4.21 3.97
N VAL A 151 13.14 3.22 4.67
CA VAL A 151 12.52 3.41 5.98
C VAL A 151 13.49 2.95 7.06
N ARG A 152 13.70 3.81 8.05
CA ARG A 152 14.49 3.47 9.24
C ARG A 152 13.55 3.23 10.42
N LEU A 153 13.76 2.11 11.08
CA LEU A 153 13.05 1.73 12.29
C LEU A 153 14.02 1.62 13.46
N VAL A 154 13.53 1.99 14.65
CA VAL A 154 14.28 1.87 15.91
C VAL A 154 13.39 1.21 16.96
N ARG A 155 13.99 0.30 17.73
CA ARG A 155 13.36 -0.40 18.84
C ARG A 155 13.50 0.43 20.13
N TYR A 156 12.37 0.79 20.74
CA TYR A 156 12.29 1.47 22.03
C TYR A 156 11.41 0.66 22.97
N GLU A 157 11.92 0.28 24.15
CA GLU A 157 11.16 -0.49 25.15
C GLU A 157 10.41 -1.68 24.52
N ASP A 158 11.14 -2.50 23.74
CA ASP A 158 10.64 -3.64 22.97
C ASP A 158 9.66 -3.35 21.82
N ASN A 159 9.34 -2.08 21.55
CA ASN A 159 8.46 -1.67 20.46
C ASN A 159 9.24 -1.05 19.30
N TRP A 160 9.08 -1.61 18.10
CA TRP A 160 9.60 -1.00 16.88
C TRP A 160 8.77 0.23 16.49
N ARG A 161 9.45 1.30 16.07
CA ARG A 161 8.82 2.52 15.56
C ARG A 161 9.54 3.03 14.32
N ILE A 162 8.80 3.60 13.39
CA ILE A 162 9.36 4.26 12.20
C ILE A 162 9.87 5.64 12.60
N VAL A 163 11.17 5.87 12.45
CA VAL A 163 11.82 7.13 12.86
C VAL A 163 12.10 8.07 11.70
N SER A 164 12.35 7.53 10.51
CA SER A 164 12.60 8.31 9.31
C SER A 164 12.23 7.55 8.05
N MET A 165 11.91 8.30 7.01
CA MET A 165 11.63 7.78 5.67
C MET A 165 12.24 8.72 4.64
N THR A 166 13.05 8.17 3.75
CA THR A 166 13.72 8.95 2.68
C THR A 166 13.36 8.36 1.34
N GLN A 167 12.93 9.19 0.40
CA GLN A 167 12.67 8.74 -0.97
C GLN A 167 13.99 8.39 -1.66
N VAL A 168 14.09 7.17 -2.19
CA VAL A 168 15.25 6.67 -2.94
C VAL A 168 14.99 6.78 -4.44
N GLU A 169 13.80 6.40 -4.88
CA GLU A 169 13.42 6.38 -6.29
C GLU A 169 11.96 6.81 -6.46
N ALA A 170 11.66 7.63 -7.46
CA ALA A 170 10.29 7.95 -7.85
C ALA A 170 9.83 6.95 -8.90
N LEU A 171 8.72 6.25 -8.63
CA LEU A 171 8.08 5.37 -9.59
C LEU A 171 7.06 6.17 -10.42
N PRO A 172 6.76 5.75 -11.66
CA PRO A 172 5.73 6.41 -12.46
C PRO A 172 4.38 6.33 -11.72
N SER A 173 3.69 7.46 -11.61
CA SER A 173 2.31 7.50 -11.12
C SER A 173 1.40 6.69 -12.05
N PRO A 174 0.36 6.00 -11.51
CA PRO A 174 -0.58 5.28 -12.37
C PRO A 174 -1.32 6.29 -13.27
N THR A 175 -1.43 5.97 -14.56
CA THR A 175 -2.29 6.73 -15.48
C THR A 175 -3.72 6.72 -14.95
N PRO A 176 -4.40 7.87 -14.78
CA PRO A 176 -5.77 7.89 -14.31
C PRO A 176 -6.66 7.08 -15.26
N SER A 177 -7.41 6.13 -14.70
CA SER A 177 -8.39 5.37 -15.49
C SER A 177 -9.50 6.32 -15.94
N PRO A 178 -9.86 6.36 -17.24
CA PRO A 178 -10.92 7.25 -17.71
C PRO A 178 -12.24 6.91 -17.01
N THR A 179 -12.90 7.93 -16.47
CA THR A 179 -14.28 7.84 -15.96
C THR A 179 -15.15 7.11 -16.99
N PRO A 180 -15.91 6.06 -16.61
CA PRO A 180 -16.82 5.42 -17.54
C PRO A 180 -17.83 6.46 -18.02
N LYS A 181 -17.71 6.85 -19.30
CA LYS A 181 -18.69 7.71 -19.97
C LYS A 181 -20.05 7.00 -19.89
N PRO A 182 -21.13 7.65 -19.43
CA PRO A 182 -22.45 7.04 -19.45
C PRO A 182 -22.75 6.58 -20.87
N THR A 183 -23.05 5.29 -21.03
CA THR A 183 -23.50 4.70 -22.29
C THR A 183 -24.68 5.51 -22.81
N PRO A 184 -24.66 6.02 -24.06
CA PRO A 184 -25.85 6.62 -24.63
C PRO A 184 -26.95 5.55 -24.64
N THR A 185 -28.02 5.81 -23.91
CA THR A 185 -29.26 5.03 -24.00
C THR A 185 -29.68 5.06 -25.47
N THR A 186 -29.60 3.91 -26.15
CA THR A 186 -30.10 3.78 -27.50
C THR A 186 -31.62 3.94 -27.45
N THR A 187 -32.11 5.11 -27.88
CA THR A 187 -33.53 5.33 -28.20
C THR A 187 -34.02 4.22 -29.14
N PRO A 188 -35.14 3.55 -28.87
CA PRO A 188 -35.64 2.48 -29.72
C PRO A 188 -35.98 3.02 -31.12
N ARG A 189 -35.50 2.31 -32.13
CA ARG A 189 -35.74 2.52 -33.56
C ARG A 189 -37.26 2.54 -33.81
N ALA A 190 -37.77 3.64 -34.35
CA ALA A 190 -39.12 3.67 -34.90
C ALA A 190 -39.22 2.62 -36.02
N THR A 191 -40.11 1.65 -35.84
CA THR A 191 -40.48 0.68 -36.88
C THR A 191 -41.22 1.45 -37.97
N ILE A 192 -40.61 1.53 -39.15
CA ILE A 192 -41.29 2.02 -40.36
C ILE A 192 -42.29 0.93 -40.74
N VAL A 193 -43.57 1.22 -40.53
CA VAL A 193 -44.70 0.43 -41.05
C VAL A 193 -44.80 0.72 -42.55
N PRO A 194 -44.69 -0.26 -43.46
CA PRO A 194 -44.98 -0.03 -44.87
C PRO A 194 -46.49 0.16 -45.05
N SER A 195 -46.88 1.32 -45.58
CA SER A 195 -48.25 1.62 -46.03
C SER A 195 -48.57 0.80 -47.28
N PRO A 196 -49.76 0.20 -47.40
CA PRO A 196 -50.11 -0.65 -48.54
C PRO A 196 -50.36 0.18 -49.81
N GLU A 197 -49.94 -0.43 -50.92
CA GLU A 197 -50.04 0.03 -52.31
C GLU A 197 -51.48 -0.20 -52.85
N LEU A 198 -52.09 0.84 -53.43
CA LEU A 198 -53.30 0.79 -54.28
C LEU A 198 -53.36 2.14 -55.04
N ASP A 199 -52.90 2.22 -56.28
CA ASP A 199 -53.60 1.92 -57.54
C ASP A 199 -54.25 3.17 -58.18
N SER A 200 -53.89 3.35 -59.46
CA SER A 200 -54.66 3.98 -60.55
C SER A 200 -54.84 5.51 -60.70
N ALA A 201 -54.58 5.90 -61.96
CA ALA A 201 -55.21 6.94 -62.80
C ALA A 201 -54.87 8.41 -62.50
N GLU A 202 -54.12 9.05 -63.42
CA GLU A 202 -54.66 10.00 -64.45
C GLU A 202 -55.30 11.25 -63.83
N ASP A 203 -54.70 12.43 -63.99
CA ASP A 203 -54.99 13.28 -65.14
C ASP A 203 -54.14 14.57 -65.07
N MET A 204 -53.76 15.06 -66.24
CA MET A 204 -53.28 16.41 -66.46
C MET A 204 -54.47 17.36 -66.31
N ASP A 205 -54.34 18.48 -65.60
CA ASP A 205 -54.54 19.75 -66.30
C ASP A 205 -54.03 20.96 -65.53
N VAL A 206 -53.43 21.82 -66.34
CA VAL A 206 -52.98 23.17 -66.06
C VAL A 206 -54.19 24.08 -66.26
N ILE A 207 -54.54 24.90 -65.28
CA ILE A 207 -55.34 26.10 -65.53
C ILE A 207 -54.71 27.28 -64.79
N GLU A 208 -54.20 28.22 -65.59
CA GLU A 208 -53.91 29.61 -65.22
C GLU A 208 -55.22 30.36 -64.91
N ASP A 209 -55.20 31.15 -63.85
CA ASP A 209 -55.67 32.56 -63.85
C ASP A 209 -55.12 33.28 -62.60
#